data_AF-A0A3P8VB64-F1
#
_entry.id   AF-A0A3P8VB64-F1
#
_cell.length_a   1.000
_cell.length_b   1.000
_cell.length_c   1.000
_cell.angle_alpha   90.00
_cell.angle_beta   90.00
_cell.angle_gamma   90.00
#
_symmetry.space_group_name_H-M   'P 1'
#
loop_
_entity.id
_entity.type
_entity.pdbx_description
1 polymer ?
#
loop_
_entity_poly.entity_id
_entity_poly.type
_entity_poly.pdbx_seq_one_letter_code
_entity_poly.pdbx_strand_id
1 'polypeptide(L)' 'MMKTQVRAFILVFLFEATFCQIRYSVPEELRKGSFVGNVAEDLGIDAKRLKSGGARIVNGDNSEYIKLDV' A
#
# COMPACT_ATOMS: atom_id res chain seq x y z
N MET A 1 -34.41 4.02 -14.17
CA MET A 1 -34.07 4.21 -12.75
C MET A 1 -32.82 3.43 -12.31
N MET A 2 -32.72 2.11 -12.55
CA MET A 2 -31.56 1.29 -12.11
C MET A 2 -30.21 1.64 -12.77
N LYS A 3 -30.18 2.02 -14.06
CA LYS A 3 -28.93 2.29 -14.79
C LYS A 3 -28.13 3.47 -14.21
N THR A 4 -28.81 4.51 -13.72
CA THR A 4 -28.17 5.67 -13.10
C THR A 4 -27.64 5.33 -11.70
N GLN A 5 -28.35 4.47 -10.96
CA GLN A 5 -27.91 3.96 -9.65
C GLN A 5 -26.63 3.12 -9.80
N VAL A 6 -26.58 2.19 -10.75
CA VAL A 6 -25.37 1.37 -11.00
C VAL A 6 -24.18 2.23 -11.39
N ARG A 7 -24.38 3.26 -12.23
CA ARG A 7 -23.32 4.23 -12.57
C ARG A 7 -22.83 5.01 -11.36
N ALA A 8 -23.73 5.45 -10.49
CA ALA A 8 -23.37 6.13 -9.24
C ALA A 8 -22.58 5.21 -8.30
N PHE A 9 -22.98 3.95 -8.15
CA PHE A 9 -22.24 2.96 -7.37
C PHE A 9 -20.82 2.75 -7.90
N ILE A 10 -20.66 2.56 -9.21
CA ILE A 10 -19.33 2.41 -9.83
C ILE A 10 -18.47 3.66 -9.58
N LEU A 11 -19.04 4.85 -9.72
CA LEU A 11 -18.32 6.10 -9.46
C LEU A 11 -17.89 6.23 -7.99
N VAL A 12 -18.72 5.84 -7.04
CA VAL A 12 -18.37 5.82 -5.61
C VAL A 12 -17.25 4.83 -5.33
N PHE A 13 -17.31 3.61 -5.86
CA PHE A 13 -16.25 2.61 -5.69
C PHE A 13 -14.92 3.05 -6.29
N LEU A 14 -14.95 3.69 -7.47
CA LEU A 14 -13.73 4.23 -8.10
C LEU A 14 -13.13 5.39 -7.29
N PHE A 15 -13.97 6.22 -6.67
CA PHE A 15 -13.51 7.31 -5.81
C PHE A 15 -12.82 6.76 -4.55
N GLU A 16 -13.43 5.78 -3.87
CA GLU A 16 -12.82 5.13 -2.68
C GLU A 16 -11.49 4.44 -3.00
N ALA A 17 -11.35 3.84 -4.18
CA ALA A 17 -10.10 3.21 -4.60
C ALA A 17 -8.92 4.20 -4.64
N THR A 18 -9.18 5.49 -4.90
CA THR A 18 -8.12 6.53 -4.89
C THR A 18 -7.66 6.94 -3.50
N PHE A 19 -8.45 6.67 -2.44
CA PHE A 19 -8.07 6.93 -1.05
C PHE A 19 -7.25 5.79 -0.43
N CYS A 20 -7.17 4.63 -1.09
CA CYS A 20 -6.44 3.46 -0.60
C CYS A 20 -4.93 3.53 -0.92
N GLN A 21 -4.30 4.68 -0.68
CA GLN A 21 -2.86 4.85 -0.78
C GLN A 21 -2.28 5.15 0.59
N ILE A 22 -1.50 4.20 1.13
CA ILE A 22 -0.76 4.39 2.39
C ILE A 22 0.45 5.29 2.13
N ARG A 23 0.69 6.27 3.01
CA ARG A 23 1.82 7.20 2.91
C ARG A 23 2.56 7.23 4.25
N TYR A 24 3.87 7.00 4.19
CA TYR A 24 4.77 7.19 5.33
C TYR A 24 5.67 8.41 5.08
N SER A 25 5.98 9.14 6.15
CA SER A 25 6.98 10.21 6.12
C SER A 25 8.23 9.73 6.84
N VAL A 26 9.37 9.82 6.16
CA VAL A 26 10.68 9.35 6.67
C VAL A 26 11.63 10.54 6.62
N PRO A 27 12.37 10.85 7.70
CA PRO A 27 13.37 11.91 7.68
C PRO A 27 14.53 11.52 6.75
N GLU A 28 15.13 12.52 6.11
CA GLU A 28 16.38 12.34 5.37
C GLU A 28 17.49 11.86 6.33
N GLU A 29 18.45 11.10 5.80
CA GLU A 29 19.59 10.54 6.56
C GLU A 29 19.21 9.55 7.68
N LEU A 30 18.00 8.98 7.65
CA LEU A 30 17.64 7.90 8.57
C LEU A 30 18.60 6.71 8.43
N ARG A 31 19.04 6.15 9.57
CA ARG A 31 19.99 5.03 9.57
C ARG A 31 19.43 3.83 8.81
N LYS A 32 20.27 3.14 8.03
CA LYS A 32 19.89 1.89 7.35
C LYS A 32 19.37 0.86 8.35
N GLY A 33 18.28 0.18 8.00
CA GLY A 33 17.60 -0.78 8.87
C GLY A 33 16.67 -0.16 9.92
N SER A 34 16.47 1.16 9.88
CA SER A 34 15.45 1.81 10.70
C SER A 34 14.05 1.44 10.23
N PHE A 35 13.12 1.41 11.18
CA PHE A 35 11.71 1.16 10.92
C PHE A 35 11.06 2.33 10.17
N VAL A 36 10.31 2.02 9.12
CA VAL A 36 9.57 3.01 8.31
C VAL A 36 8.06 2.97 8.59
N GLY A 37 7.48 1.76 8.67
CA GLY A 37 6.05 1.57 8.86
C GLY A 37 5.63 0.09 8.79
N ASN A 38 4.44 -0.22 9.32
CA ASN A 38 3.89 -1.57 9.34
C ASN A 38 2.79 -1.74 8.29
N VAL A 39 3.19 -2.09 7.07
CA VAL A 39 2.27 -2.26 5.94
C VAL A 39 1.28 -3.42 6.16
N ALA A 40 1.65 -4.43 6.94
CA ALA A 40 0.76 -5.56 7.21
C ALA A 40 -0.46 -5.14 8.04
N GLU A 41 -0.21 -4.35 9.08
CA GLU A 41 -1.24 -3.81 9.96
C GLU A 41 -2.12 -2.80 9.22
N ASP A 42 -1.51 -1.89 8.45
CA ASP A 42 -2.23 -0.85 7.73
C ASP A 42 -3.14 -1.41 6.61
N LEU A 43 -2.76 -2.54 6.01
CA LEU A 43 -3.59 -3.26 5.04
C LEU A 43 -4.58 -4.25 5.69
N GLY A 44 -4.47 -4.51 6.99
CA GLY A 44 -5.24 -5.55 7.68
C GLY A 44 -4.93 -6.97 7.17
N ILE A 45 -3.70 -7.21 6.71
CA ILE A 45 -3.24 -8.48 6.16
C ILE A 45 -2.22 -9.12 7.12
N ASP A 46 -2.37 -10.41 7.38
CA ASP A 46 -1.40 -11.15 8.18
C ASP A 46 0.00 -11.18 7.51
N ALA A 47 1.05 -10.91 8.29
CA ALA A 47 2.43 -10.85 7.79
C ALA A 47 2.89 -12.18 7.15
N LYS A 48 2.44 -13.34 7.67
CA LYS A 48 2.76 -14.64 7.07
C LYS A 48 2.11 -14.77 5.70
N ARG A 49 0.91 -14.21 5.51
CA ARG A 49 0.22 -14.18 4.21
C ARG A 49 0.94 -13.26 3.22
N LEU A 50 1.50 -12.13 3.68
CA LEU A 50 2.37 -11.28 2.83
C LEU A 50 3.61 -12.04 2.38
N LYS A 51 4.28 -12.74 3.30
CA LYS A 51 5.45 -13.56 3.00
C LYS A 51 5.12 -14.69 2.01
N SER A 52 4.10 -15.50 2.31
CA SER A 52 3.70 -16.63 1.45
C SER A 52 3.12 -16.17 0.10
N GLY A 53 2.53 -14.98 0.07
CA GLY A 53 1.98 -14.35 -1.14
C GLY A 53 3.04 -13.71 -2.03
N GLY A 54 4.32 -13.71 -1.64
CA GLY A 54 5.40 -13.15 -2.44
C GLY A 54 5.35 -11.62 -2.53
N ALA A 55 4.94 -10.95 -1.46
CA ALA A 55 4.96 -9.50 -1.38
C ALA A 55 6.38 -8.97 -1.65
N ARG A 56 6.49 -7.97 -2.54
CA ARG A 56 7.75 -7.33 -2.91
C ARG A 56 7.54 -5.85 -3.17
N ILE A 57 8.59 -5.06 -2.92
CA ILE A 57 8.62 -3.65 -3.29
C ILE A 57 8.93 -3.56 -4.79
N VAL A 58 8.21 -2.67 -5.48
CA VAL A 58 8.46 -2.36 -6.90
C VAL A 58 8.70 -0.86 -6.99
N ASN A 59 9.94 -0.48 -7.30
CA ASN A 59 10.32 0.90 -7.57
C ASN A 59 10.41 1.14 -9.08
N GLY A 60 10.13 2.38 -9.50
CA GLY A 60 10.23 2.77 -10.91
C GLY A 60 11.66 3.01 -11.38
N ASP A 61 12.61 3.15 -10.45
CA ASP A 61 14.03 3.27 -10.70
C ASP A 61 14.78 2.05 -10.12
N ASN A 62 16.10 2.02 -10.33
CA ASN A 62 16.95 0.96 -9.82
C ASN A 62 17.50 1.28 -8.40
N SER A 63 16.80 2.11 -7.63
CA SER A 63 17.21 2.52 -6.28
C SER A 63 16.55 1.66 -5.20
N GLU A 64 17.35 1.20 -4.23
CA GLU A 64 16.91 0.36 -3.11
C GLU A 64 17.08 1.11 -1.78
N TYR A 65 16.20 2.09 -1.51
CA TYR A 65 16.18 2.82 -0.25
C TYR A 65 15.38 2.13 0.87
N ILE A 66 14.35 1.38 0.49
CA ILE A 66 13.41 0.73 1.41
C ILE A 66 13.42 -0.77 1.12
N LYS A 67 13.41 -1.58 2.17
CA LYS A 67 13.31 -3.04 2.09
C LYS A 67 12.08 -3.51 2.86
N LEU A 68 11.36 -4.48 2.28
CA LEU A 68 10.28 -5.17 2.96
C LEU A 68 10.86 -6.29 3.82
N ASP A 69 10.51 -6.29 5.11
CA ASP A 69 10.89 -7.32 6.08
C ASP A 69 9.64 -8.12 6.48
N VAL A 70 9.48 -9.32 5.90
CA VAL A 70 8.33 -10.24 6.08
C VAL A 70 8.78 -11.69 6.21
#